data_AF-A0A0G3M0Q7-F1
#
_entry.id   AF-A0A0G3M0Q7-F1
#
_cell.length_a   1.000
_cell.length_b   1.000
_cell.length_c   1.000
_cell.angle_alpha   90.00
_cell.angle_beta   90.00
_cell.angle_gamma   90.00
#
_symmetry.space_group_name_H-M   'P 1'
#
loop_
_entity.id
_entity.type
_entity.pdbx_description
1 polymer ?
#
loop_
_entity_poly.entity_id
_entity_poly.type
_entity_poly.pdbx_seq_one_letter_code
_entity_poly.pdbx_strand_id
1 'polypeptide(L)'
;MDITNTASEVFIGENSLISTKIEEINLNKDEFGELQIQITISGFSKKSNYFKINLLFTEVVEFKFYYSNIYNFYNIENYKLLHINNQIYISFDPDENEEKSEGDSDFIIAKKLELSSLE
;
A
#
# COMPACT_ATOMS: atom_id res chain seq x y z
N MET A 1 -0.03 5.63 12.95
CA MET A 1 -1.44 5.34 13.29
C MET A 1 -1.75 3.98 12.74
N ASP A 2 -2.11 3.01 13.58
CA ASP A 2 -2.59 1.70 13.10
C ASP A 2 -3.92 1.92 12.38
N ILE A 3 -3.95 1.57 11.10
CA ILE A 3 -5.14 1.67 10.24
C ILE A 3 -5.57 0.31 9.71
N THR A 4 -5.05 -0.78 10.29
CA THR A 4 -5.22 -2.13 9.76
C THR A 4 -6.67 -2.36 9.38
N ASN A 5 -7.61 -2.16 10.31
CA ASN A 5 -9.05 -2.41 10.13
C ASN A 5 -9.87 -1.23 9.57
N THR A 6 -9.24 -0.10 9.28
CA THR A 6 -9.92 1.13 8.86
C THR A 6 -9.33 1.70 7.57
N ALA A 7 -8.44 0.98 6.90
CA ALA A 7 -7.71 1.48 5.74
C ALA A 7 -8.65 1.91 4.60
N SER A 8 -9.74 1.17 4.38
CA SER A 8 -10.77 1.52 3.39
C SER A 8 -11.53 2.80 3.76
N GLU A 9 -11.67 3.12 5.05
CA GLU A 9 -12.29 4.36 5.52
C GLU A 9 -11.34 5.56 5.46
N VAL A 10 -10.03 5.29 5.50
CA VAL A 10 -8.98 6.31 5.41
C VAL A 10 -8.80 6.77 3.96
N PHE A 11 -8.78 5.84 3.00
CA PHE A 11 -8.45 6.10 1.58
C PHE A 11 -9.68 6.28 0.68
N ILE A 12 -10.64 7.09 1.11
CA ILE A 12 -11.84 7.44 0.33
C ILE A 12 -11.91 8.92 -0.02
N GLY A 13 -12.67 9.24 -1.07
CA GLY A 13 -12.91 10.61 -1.50
C GLY A 13 -11.61 11.35 -1.81
N GLU A 14 -11.41 12.50 -1.16
CA GLU A 14 -10.22 13.35 -1.38
C GLU A 14 -8.91 12.73 -0.85
N ASN A 15 -8.99 11.71 0.01
CA ASN A 15 -7.83 10.96 0.52
C ASN A 15 -7.53 9.69 -0.30
N SER A 16 -8.23 9.47 -1.41
CA SER A 16 -8.01 8.30 -2.28
C SER A 16 -6.54 8.19 -2.70
N LEU A 17 -6.06 6.94 -2.81
CA LEU A 17 -4.75 6.64 -3.39
C LEU A 17 -4.75 6.75 -4.92
N ILE A 18 -5.92 6.82 -5.56
CA ILE A 18 -6.00 6.97 -7.03
C ILE A 18 -5.37 8.30 -7.46
N SER A 19 -4.59 8.26 -8.54
CA SER A 19 -3.83 9.38 -9.08
C SER A 19 -2.71 9.90 -8.17
N THR A 20 -2.42 9.21 -7.08
CA THR A 20 -1.20 9.44 -6.29
C THR A 20 -0.02 8.66 -6.90
N LYS A 21 1.17 8.88 -6.37
CA LYS A 21 2.40 8.27 -6.88
C LYS A 21 3.14 7.53 -5.77
N ILE A 22 3.54 6.30 -6.05
CA ILE A 22 4.54 5.60 -5.23
C ILE A 22 5.89 6.26 -5.49
N GLU A 23 6.56 6.74 -4.45
CA GLU A 23 7.89 7.34 -4.56
C GLU A 23 8.99 6.36 -4.18
N GLU A 24 8.71 5.46 -3.25
CA GLU A 24 9.68 4.55 -2.68
C GLU A 24 8.96 3.30 -2.15
N ILE A 25 9.58 2.14 -2.38
CA ILE A 25 9.25 0.90 -1.68
C ILE A 25 10.54 0.45 -1.00
N ASN A 26 10.50 0.38 0.32
CA ASN A 26 11.65 0.06 1.15
C ASN A 26 11.40 -1.26 1.90
N LEU A 27 12.28 -2.24 1.67
CA LEU A 27 12.22 -3.55 2.30
C LEU A 27 13.33 -3.61 3.36
N ASN A 28 12.93 -3.57 4.62
CA ASN A 28 13.85 -3.62 5.75
C ASN A 28 13.51 -4.80 6.67
N LYS A 29 14.42 -5.09 7.57
CA LYS A 29 14.16 -5.97 8.71
C LYS A 29 14.11 -5.14 9.98
N ASP A 30 13.23 -5.51 10.89
CA ASP A 30 13.19 -4.92 12.23
C ASP A 30 14.32 -5.45 13.12
N GLU A 31 14.32 -5.05 14.40
CA GLU A 31 15.31 -5.48 15.40
C GLU A 31 15.29 -7.00 15.68
N PHE A 32 14.19 -7.68 15.35
CA PHE A 32 14.02 -9.12 15.50
C PHE A 32 14.31 -9.89 14.21
N GLY A 33 14.59 -9.18 13.10
CA GLY A 33 14.88 -9.77 11.80
C GLY A 33 13.64 -10.04 10.94
N GLU A 34 12.46 -9.59 11.38
CA GLU A 34 11.19 -9.75 10.67
C GLU A 34 11.07 -8.73 9.53
N LEU A 35 10.53 -9.14 8.39
CA LEU A 35 10.39 -8.28 7.22
C LEU A 35 9.35 -7.18 7.48
N GLN A 36 9.74 -5.96 7.13
CA GLN A 36 8.88 -4.79 7.05
C GLN A 36 8.94 -4.21 5.64
N ILE A 37 7.78 -3.82 5.11
CA ILE A 37 7.69 -3.14 3.82
C ILE A 37 7.13 -1.76 4.08
N GLN A 38 7.86 -0.72 3.72
CA GLN A 38 7.39 0.66 3.76
C GLN A 38 7.15 1.15 2.35
N ILE A 39 5.97 1.71 2.10
CA ILE A 39 5.64 2.38 0.84
C ILE A 39 5.44 3.86 1.11
N THR A 40 6.21 4.68 0.42
CA THR A 40 6.09 6.14 0.46
C THR A 40 5.21 6.58 -0.71
N ILE A 41 4.12 7.28 -0.43
CA ILE A 41 3.15 7.75 -1.43
C ILE A 41 3.00 9.26 -1.34
N SER A 42 2.96 9.95 -2.48
CA SER A 42 2.78 11.41 -2.57
C SER A 42 1.83 11.79 -3.71
N GLY A 43 1.60 13.10 -3.89
CA GLY A 43 0.82 13.61 -5.02
C GLY A 43 -0.69 13.56 -4.81
N PHE A 44 -1.13 13.56 -3.57
CA PHE A 44 -2.55 13.65 -3.21
C PHE A 44 -3.20 14.96 -3.68
N SER A 45 -4.53 14.94 -3.79
CA SER A 45 -5.37 16.13 -4.05
C SER A 45 -5.06 17.24 -3.05
N LYS A 46 -5.17 18.51 -3.48
CA LYS A 46 -5.02 19.68 -2.57
C LYS A 46 -6.07 19.73 -1.45
N LYS A 47 -7.16 18.97 -1.59
CA LYS A 47 -8.21 18.84 -0.58
C LYS A 47 -8.03 17.62 0.32
N SER A 48 -7.05 16.76 0.01
CA SER A 48 -6.66 15.65 0.86
C SER A 48 -6.14 16.17 2.20
N ASN A 49 -6.33 15.37 3.24
CA ASN A 49 -5.65 15.59 4.52
C ASN A 49 -4.16 15.24 4.45
N TYR A 50 -3.72 14.62 3.36
CA TYR A 50 -2.37 14.12 3.17
C TYR A 50 -1.68 14.86 2.03
N PHE A 51 -0.42 15.21 2.23
CA PHE A 51 0.48 15.63 1.14
C PHE A 51 1.36 14.46 0.70
N LYS A 52 1.93 13.77 1.68
CA LYS A 52 2.78 12.60 1.54
C LYS A 52 2.57 11.68 2.75
N ILE A 53 2.57 10.38 2.52
CA ILE A 53 2.35 9.37 3.56
C ILE A 53 3.36 8.24 3.46
N ASN A 54 3.60 7.56 4.57
CA ASN A 54 4.21 6.24 4.61
C ASN A 54 3.18 5.22 5.08
N LEU A 55 3.09 4.13 4.33
CA LEU A 55 2.38 2.91 4.68
C LEU A 55 3.42 1.89 5.14
N LEU A 56 3.41 1.55 6.41
CA LEU A 56 4.30 0.54 6.98
C LEU A 56 3.52 -0.76 7.20
N PHE A 57 3.90 -1.77 6.45
CA PHE A 57 3.38 -3.13 6.57
C PHE A 57 4.33 -3.93 7.46
N THR A 58 3.79 -4.49 8.53
CA THR A 58 4.52 -5.38 9.46
C THR A 58 3.79 -6.71 9.62
N GLU A 59 4.50 -7.73 10.11
CA GLU A 59 4.01 -9.11 10.10
C GLU A 59 3.57 -9.52 8.68
N VAL A 60 4.45 -9.27 7.71
CA VAL A 60 4.23 -9.54 6.27
C VAL A 60 4.11 -11.04 6.04
N VAL A 61 3.04 -11.45 5.38
CA VAL A 61 2.73 -12.86 5.07
C VAL A 61 3.20 -13.20 3.67
N GLU A 62 2.91 -12.33 2.71
CA GLU A 62 3.20 -12.54 1.29
C GLU A 62 3.31 -11.17 0.61
N PHE A 63 4.20 -11.03 -0.36
CA PHE A 63 4.22 -9.87 -1.24
C PHE A 63 4.73 -10.26 -2.62
N LYS A 64 4.35 -9.48 -3.63
CA LYS A 64 4.82 -9.64 -5.01
C LYS A 64 4.98 -8.26 -5.60
N PHE A 65 6.20 -7.92 -6.00
CA PHE A 65 6.49 -6.72 -6.77
C PHE A 65 7.21 -7.10 -8.06
N TYR A 66 6.78 -6.53 -9.18
CA TYR A 66 7.53 -6.63 -10.42
C TYR A 66 8.53 -5.49 -10.53
N TYR A 67 9.82 -5.81 -10.58
CA TYR A 67 10.88 -4.84 -10.81
C TYR A 67 11.54 -5.07 -12.16
N SER A 68 11.74 -3.98 -12.90
CA SER A 68 12.57 -3.90 -14.09
C SER A 68 13.35 -2.60 -14.05
N ASN A 69 14.60 -2.61 -14.50
CA ASN A 69 15.47 -1.43 -14.51
C ASN A 69 14.99 -0.30 -15.45
N ILE A 70 13.97 -0.57 -16.25
CA ILE A 70 13.32 0.39 -17.17
C ILE A 70 12.00 0.91 -16.58
N TYR A 71 11.47 0.22 -15.58
CA TYR A 71 10.21 0.53 -14.93
C TYR A 71 10.49 1.39 -13.70
N ASN A 72 10.11 2.65 -13.76
CA ASN A 72 10.17 3.55 -12.61
C ASN A 72 8.88 3.41 -11.80
N PHE A 73 8.91 3.80 -10.52
CA PHE A 73 7.70 3.86 -9.70
C PHE A 73 6.59 4.63 -10.42
N TYR A 74 5.37 4.11 -10.32
CA TYR A 74 4.23 4.51 -11.14
C TYR A 74 3.17 5.28 -10.34
N ASN A 75 2.27 5.92 -11.09
CA ASN A 75 1.06 6.51 -10.53
C ASN A 75 0.05 5.40 -10.25
N ILE A 76 -0.59 5.43 -9.09
CA ILE A 76 -1.62 4.45 -8.73
C ILE A 76 -2.87 4.79 -9.54
N GLU A 77 -3.08 4.07 -10.64
CA GLU A 77 -4.26 4.22 -11.51
C GLU A 77 -5.47 3.47 -10.95
N ASN A 78 -5.23 2.32 -10.31
CA ASN A 78 -6.23 1.53 -9.60
C ASN A 78 -5.57 0.86 -8.39
N TYR A 79 -6.37 0.50 -7.39
CA TYR A 79 -5.89 -0.32 -6.28
C TYR A 79 -7.02 -1.18 -5.70
N LYS A 80 -6.66 -2.36 -5.19
CA LYS A 80 -7.57 -3.27 -4.50
C LYS A 80 -7.14 -3.37 -3.05
N LEU A 81 -8.03 -3.04 -2.13
CA LEU A 81 -7.78 -3.03 -0.69
C LEU A 81 -8.82 -3.90 0.02
N LEU A 82 -8.38 -5.02 0.61
CA LEU A 82 -9.27 -6.04 1.16
C LEU A 82 -8.85 -6.47 2.56
N HIS A 83 -9.85 -6.91 3.32
CA HIS A 83 -9.69 -7.59 4.59
C HIS A 83 -9.94 -9.07 4.44
N ILE A 84 -8.91 -9.90 4.61
CA ILE A 84 -9.00 -11.34 4.38
C ILE A 84 -8.40 -12.07 5.58
N ASN A 85 -9.18 -12.91 6.26
CA ASN A 85 -8.69 -13.78 7.35
C ASN A 85 -7.82 -13.06 8.39
N ASN A 86 -8.25 -11.87 8.84
CA ASN A 86 -7.53 -11.04 9.82
C ASN A 86 -6.17 -10.49 9.30
N GLN A 87 -6.06 -10.34 7.98
CA GLN A 87 -4.94 -9.74 7.27
C GLN A 87 -5.46 -8.59 6.40
N ILE A 88 -4.60 -7.61 6.14
CA ILE A 88 -4.81 -6.58 5.13
C ILE A 88 -4.14 -7.04 3.85
N TYR A 89 -4.86 -6.90 2.75
CA TYR A 89 -4.38 -7.12 1.39
C TYR A 89 -4.46 -5.80 0.65
N ILE A 90 -3.36 -5.38 0.02
CA ILE A 90 -3.37 -4.28 -0.93
C ILE A 90 -2.69 -4.71 -2.22
N SER A 91 -3.26 -4.37 -3.38
CA SER A 91 -2.61 -4.45 -4.69
C SER A 91 -2.71 -3.10 -5.37
N PHE A 92 -1.58 -2.65 -5.92
CA PHE A 92 -1.48 -1.41 -6.71
C PHE A 92 -1.57 -1.65 -8.22
N ASP A 93 -1.63 -2.91 -8.64
CA ASP A 93 -1.93 -3.33 -10.01
C ASP A 93 -2.92 -4.51 -9.96
N PRO A 94 -4.18 -4.24 -9.54
CA PRO A 94 -5.18 -5.29 -9.41
C PRO A 94 -5.76 -5.67 -10.76
N ASP A 95 -6.17 -6.93 -10.87
CA ASP A 95 -7.06 -7.34 -11.95
C ASP A 95 -8.52 -6.88 -11.71
N GLU A 96 -9.43 -7.28 -12.59
CA GLU A 96 -10.84 -6.90 -12.52
C GLU A 96 -11.66 -7.66 -11.45
N ASN A 97 -11.08 -8.66 -10.77
CA ASN A 97 -11.82 -9.40 -9.75
C ASN A 97 -11.96 -8.58 -8.47
N GLU A 98 -13.11 -8.67 -7.81
CA GLU A 98 -13.34 -7.97 -6.54
C GLU A 98 -12.58 -8.61 -5.37
N GLU A 99 -12.24 -9.89 -5.49
CA GLU A 99 -11.49 -10.66 -4.49
C GLU A 99 -9.99 -10.69 -4.80
N LYS A 100 -9.17 -11.19 -3.85
CA LYS A 100 -7.76 -11.51 -4.12
C LYS A 100 -7.71 -12.51 -5.27
N SER A 101 -6.97 -12.16 -6.31
CA SER A 101 -6.79 -12.98 -7.50
C SER A 101 -5.32 -13.30 -7.73
N GLU A 102 -5.06 -14.39 -8.44
CA GLU A 102 -3.73 -14.72 -8.96
C GLU A 102 -3.26 -13.74 -10.03
N GLY A 103 -4.21 -13.05 -10.68
CA GLY A 103 -3.95 -11.99 -11.65
C GLY A 103 -3.40 -10.71 -11.05
N ASP A 104 -3.56 -10.52 -9.73
CA ASP A 104 -3.09 -9.32 -9.06
C ASP A 104 -1.56 -9.24 -9.05
N SER A 105 -1.05 -8.02 -9.26
CA SER A 105 0.37 -7.69 -9.19
C SER A 105 0.60 -6.55 -8.21
N ASP A 106 1.88 -6.32 -7.87
CA ASP A 106 2.31 -5.29 -6.93
C ASP A 106 1.48 -5.25 -5.64
N PHE A 107 1.44 -6.40 -4.97
CA PHE A 107 0.60 -6.62 -3.79
C PHE A 107 1.41 -6.92 -2.53
N ILE A 108 0.80 -6.61 -1.39
CA ILE A 108 1.25 -6.98 -0.05
C ILE A 108 0.09 -7.59 0.72
N ILE A 109 0.38 -8.68 1.43
CA ILE A 109 -0.45 -9.24 2.49
C ILE A 109 0.31 -9.12 3.81
N ALA A 110 -0.31 -8.48 4.79
CA ALA A 110 0.28 -8.27 6.11
C ALA A 110 -0.78 -8.39 7.20
N LYS A 111 -0.37 -8.61 8.45
CA LYS A 111 -1.32 -8.57 9.58
C LYS A 111 -1.51 -7.17 10.14
N LYS A 112 -0.60 -6.25 9.84
CA LYS A 112 -0.62 -4.88 10.35
C LYS A 112 -0.26 -3.87 9.28
N LEU A 113 -0.98 -2.76 9.29
CA LEU A 113 -0.72 -1.59 8.46
C LEU A 113 -0.78 -0.33 9.31
N GLU A 114 0.32 0.40 9.31
CA GLU A 114 0.43 1.70 9.96
C GLU A 114 0.58 2.82 8.94
N LEU A 115 -0.12 3.92 9.18
CA LEU A 115 -0.04 5.16 8.43
C LEU A 115 0.71 6.23 9.22
N SER A 116 1.66 6.89 8.58
CA SER A 116 2.21 8.17 9.04
C SER A 116 2.14 9.21 7.93
N SER A 117 1.68 10.41 8.28
CA SER A 117 1.74 11.56 7.37
C SER A 117 3.12 12.18 7.48
N LEU A 118 3.67 12.59 6.34
CA LEU A 118 4.89 13.37 6.25
C LEU A 118 4.48 14.81 5.88
N GLU A 119 5.02 15.78 6.63
CA GLU A 119 4.81 17.22 6.40
C GLU A 119 5.49 17.70 5.11
#